data_AF-A0A429FDK8-F1
#
_entry.id   AF-A0A429FDK8-F1
#
_cell.length_a   1.000
_cell.length_b   1.000
_cell.length_c   1.000
_cell.angle_alpha   90.00
_cell.angle_beta   90.00
_cell.angle_gamma   90.00
#
_symmetry.space_group_name_H-M   'P 1'
#
loop_
_entity.id
_entity.type
_entity.pdbx_description
1 polymer ?
#
loop_
_entity_poly.entity_id
_entity_poly.type
_entity_poly.pdbx_seq_one_letter_code
_entity_poly.pdbx_strand_id
1 'polypeptide(L)'
;MALTELEALAARVRFDLASAGFTSVAPGHEDDPEGGLLVSVFEDLDHVHVSWGMHDRLHEAATDMQDAGRQSEDVVIRYETTRATMHLALGSILNAFGYHTRPHALGFGHIIRPTTQ
;
A
#
# COMPACT_ATOMS: atom_id res chain seq x y z
N MET A 1 18.92 -6.90 -9.12
CA MET A 1 18.10 -7.51 -10.18
C MET A 1 18.00 -6.55 -11.35
N ALA A 2 17.58 -6.97 -12.54
CA ALA A 2 17.34 -5.99 -13.60
C ALA A 2 16.03 -5.24 -13.32
N LEU A 3 16.03 -3.90 -13.45
CA LEU A 3 14.83 -3.06 -13.28
C LEU A 3 13.60 -3.61 -14.02
N THR A 4 13.83 -4.11 -15.23
CA THR A 4 12.81 -4.72 -16.08
C THR A 4 12.10 -5.91 -15.43
N GLU A 5 12.77 -6.67 -14.58
CA GLU A 5 12.17 -7.81 -13.85
C GLU A 5 11.24 -7.33 -12.72
N LEU A 6 11.61 -6.26 -12.02
CA LEU A 6 10.78 -5.64 -10.99
C LEU A 6 9.56 -4.93 -11.59
N GLU A 7 9.73 -4.25 -12.72
CA GLU A 7 8.62 -3.63 -13.45
C GLU A 7 7.63 -4.69 -13.95
N ALA A 8 8.12 -5.83 -14.47
CA ALA A 8 7.27 -6.94 -14.87
C ALA A 8 6.51 -7.54 -13.68
N LEU A 9 7.16 -7.67 -12.51
CA LEU A 9 6.50 -8.08 -11.28
C LEU A 9 5.41 -7.09 -10.87
N ALA A 10 5.71 -5.79 -10.86
CA ALA A 10 4.74 -4.74 -10.52
C ALA A 10 3.55 -4.73 -11.49
N ALA A 11 3.78 -4.91 -12.79
CA ALA A 11 2.73 -5.02 -13.78
C ALA A 11 1.81 -6.23 -13.52
N ARG A 12 2.39 -7.39 -13.16
CA ARG A 12 1.60 -8.58 -12.78
C ARG A 12 0.77 -8.32 -11.53
N VAL A 13 1.36 -7.72 -10.49
CA VAL A 13 0.66 -7.37 -9.25
C VAL A 13 -0.51 -6.44 -9.51
N ARG A 14 -0.32 -5.39 -10.34
CA ARG A 14 -1.40 -4.47 -10.72
C ARG A 14 -2.52 -5.19 -11.49
N PHE A 15 -2.16 -6.08 -12.41
CA PHE A 15 -3.14 -6.87 -13.16
C PHE A 15 -3.98 -7.78 -12.25
N ASP A 16 -3.34 -8.53 -11.36
CA ASP A 16 -4.02 -9.43 -10.43
C ASP A 16 -4.95 -8.65 -9.49
N LEU A 17 -4.48 -7.54 -8.91
CA LEU A 17 -5.31 -6.66 -8.06
C LEU A 17 -6.50 -6.06 -8.82
N ALA A 18 -6.28 -5.61 -10.06
CA ALA A 18 -7.36 -5.10 -10.91
C ALA A 18 -8.41 -6.18 -11.21
N SER A 19 -7.99 -7.44 -11.40
CA SER A 19 -8.91 -8.57 -11.60
C SER A 19 -9.78 -8.87 -10.37
N ALA A 20 -9.30 -8.51 -9.17
CA ALA A 20 -10.06 -8.56 -7.92
C ALA A 20 -10.91 -7.30 -7.67
N GLY A 21 -10.96 -6.36 -8.62
CA GLY A 21 -11.72 -5.11 -8.51
C GLY A 21 -10.96 -3.95 -7.86
N PHE A 22 -9.64 -4.08 -7.66
CA PHE A 22 -8.81 -3.03 -7.07
C PHE A 22 -7.88 -2.43 -8.14
N THR A 23 -8.31 -1.33 -8.75
CA THR A 23 -7.47 -0.59 -9.70
C THR A 23 -6.46 0.26 -8.94
N SER A 24 -5.18 0.10 -9.26
CA SER A 24 -4.14 0.95 -8.69
C SER A 24 -4.26 2.38 -9.22
N VAL A 25 -3.93 3.35 -8.38
CA VAL A 25 -3.71 4.74 -8.77
C VAL A 25 -2.65 4.77 -9.89
N ALA A 26 -2.85 5.66 -10.85
CA ALA A 26 -1.92 5.81 -11.97
C ALA A 26 -0.56 6.33 -11.48
N PRO A 27 0.57 5.88 -12.07
CA PRO A 27 1.87 6.44 -11.73
C PRO A 27 1.91 7.96 -11.94
N GLY A 28 2.52 8.70 -11.01
CA GLY A 28 2.55 10.17 -11.01
C GLY A 28 1.31 10.82 -10.38
N HIS A 29 0.37 10.04 -9.87
CA HIS A 29 -0.82 10.50 -9.15
C HIS A 29 -0.86 9.95 -7.72
N GLU A 30 0.28 9.55 -7.16
CA GLU A 30 0.36 8.96 -5.81
C GLU A 30 -0.09 9.93 -4.72
N ASP A 31 0.00 11.25 -4.98
CA ASP A 31 -0.42 12.34 -4.09
C ASP A 31 -1.86 12.82 -4.40
N ASP A 32 -2.67 12.03 -5.11
CA ASP A 32 -4.08 12.36 -5.36
C ASP A 32 -4.86 12.38 -4.03
N PRO A 33 -5.63 13.44 -3.74
CA PRO A 33 -6.32 13.60 -2.46
C PRO A 33 -7.32 12.50 -2.13
N GLU A 34 -7.83 11.77 -3.13
CA GLU A 34 -8.75 10.65 -2.91
C GLU A 34 -8.06 9.42 -2.30
N GLY A 35 -6.73 9.33 -2.40
CA GLY A 35 -5.95 8.16 -2.01
C GLY A 35 -6.22 6.94 -2.90
N GLY A 36 -5.97 5.74 -2.37
CA GLY A 36 -6.26 4.49 -3.07
C GLY A 36 -5.12 3.49 -3.09
N LEU A 37 -5.23 2.48 -3.95
CA LEU A 37 -4.24 1.41 -4.08
C LEU A 37 -2.96 1.91 -4.77
N LEU A 38 -1.83 1.79 -4.09
CA LEU A 38 -0.52 2.15 -4.60
C LEU A 38 0.31 0.89 -4.86
N VAL A 39 0.98 0.83 -6.02
CA VAL A 39 1.95 -0.22 -6.37
C VAL A 39 3.22 0.42 -6.90
N SER A 40 4.27 0.42 -6.09
CA SER A 40 5.53 1.12 -6.33
C SER A 40 6.69 0.14 -6.46
N VAL A 41 7.64 0.46 -7.35
CA VAL A 41 8.89 -0.30 -7.50
C VAL A 41 9.97 0.40 -6.68
N PHE A 42 10.67 -0.36 -5.84
CA PHE A 42 11.82 0.11 -5.08
C PHE A 42 13.07 -0.59 -5.61
N GLU A 43 13.75 0.05 -6.56
CA GLU A 43 14.92 -0.51 -7.25
C GLU A 43 16.07 -0.78 -6.28
N ASP A 44 16.41 0.19 -5.44
CA ASP A 44 17.52 0.11 -4.48
C ASP A 44 17.33 -1.00 -3.44
N LEU A 45 16.08 -1.38 -3.18
CA LEU A 45 15.69 -2.37 -2.18
C LEU A 45 15.13 -3.65 -2.80
N ASP A 46 15.22 -3.78 -4.12
CA ASP A 46 14.87 -4.95 -4.94
C ASP A 46 13.49 -5.55 -4.64
N HIS A 47 12.45 -4.72 -4.62
CA HIS A 47 11.09 -5.18 -4.35
C HIS A 47 10.00 -4.31 -4.95
N VAL A 48 8.79 -4.89 -4.99
CA VAL A 48 7.54 -4.17 -5.23
C VAL A 48 6.86 -3.93 -3.88
N HIS A 49 6.42 -2.71 -3.64
CA HIS A 49 5.63 -2.33 -2.47
C HIS A 49 4.19 -2.07 -2.89
N VAL A 50 3.26 -2.66 -2.15
CA VAL A 50 1.82 -2.52 -2.34
C VAL A 50 1.23 -1.90 -1.09
N SER A 51 0.55 -0.77 -1.21
CA SER A 51 -0.04 -0.09 -0.05
C SER A 51 -1.36 0.59 -0.40
N TRP A 52 -2.00 1.17 0.62
CA TRP A 52 -3.22 1.93 0.46
C TRP A 52 -3.02 3.34 1.01
N GLY A 53 -3.09 4.34 0.12
CA GLY A 53 -3.17 5.75 0.49
C GLY A 53 -4.54 6.06 1.05
N MET A 54 -4.58 6.67 2.23
CA MET A 54 -5.82 7.17 2.82
C MET A 54 -6.19 8.49 2.16
N HIS A 55 -7.49 8.78 2.01
CA HIS A 55 -7.93 10.09 1.55
C HIS A 55 -7.36 11.20 2.45
N ASP A 56 -6.80 12.24 1.84
CA ASP A 56 -6.14 13.37 2.50
C ASP A 56 -6.96 13.97 3.63
N ARG A 57 -8.27 14.19 3.44
CA ARG A 57 -9.12 14.77 4.49
C ARG A 57 -9.12 13.96 5.78
N LEU A 58 -9.04 12.63 5.68
CA LEU A 58 -8.96 11.76 6.85
C LEU A 58 -7.52 11.69 7.37
N HIS A 59 -6.53 11.70 6.49
CA HIS A 59 -5.11 11.73 6.86
C HIS A 59 -4.75 13.01 7.61
N GLU A 60 -4.99 14.19 7.02
CA GLU A 60 -4.75 15.50 7.61
C GLU A 60 -5.45 15.66 8.96
N ALA A 61 -6.74 15.33 9.04
CA ALA A 61 -7.49 15.47 10.29
C ALA A 61 -6.96 14.54 11.41
N ALA A 62 -6.41 13.37 11.06
CA ALA A 62 -5.76 12.49 12.02
C ALA A 62 -4.39 13.04 12.44
N THR A 63 -3.58 13.49 11.48
CA THR A 63 -2.26 14.09 11.72
C THR A 63 -2.35 15.33 12.60
N ASP A 64 -3.30 16.24 12.35
CA ASP A 64 -3.54 17.43 13.16
C ASP A 64 -3.81 17.09 14.63
N MET A 65 -4.60 16.04 14.89
CA MET A 65 -4.87 15.57 16.26
C MET A 65 -3.65 14.89 16.89
N GLN A 66 -2.89 14.12 16.11
CA GLN A 66 -1.66 13.48 16.59
C GLN A 66 -0.60 14.53 16.98
N ASP A 67 -0.39 15.55 16.15
CA ASP A 67 0.54 16.64 16.39
C ASP A 67 0.14 17.49 17.61
N ALA A 68 -1.16 17.61 17.86
CA ALA A 68 -1.70 18.21 19.08
C ALA A 68 -1.59 17.31 20.33
N GLY A 69 -1.01 16.10 20.22
CA GLY A 69 -0.89 15.13 21.32
C GLY A 69 -2.20 14.42 21.67
N ARG A 70 -3.23 14.51 20.83
CA ARG A 70 -4.58 13.97 21.05
C ARG A 70 -4.76 12.64 20.31
N GLN A 71 -3.91 11.66 20.62
CA GLN A 71 -3.86 10.37 19.93
C GLN A 71 -5.11 9.49 20.14
N SER A 72 -5.92 9.78 21.16
CA SER A 72 -7.11 8.99 21.51
C SER A 72 -8.41 9.54 20.89
N GLU A 73 -8.33 10.54 20.02
CA GLU A 73 -9.49 11.11 19.35
C GLU A 73 -10.07 10.13 18.31
N ASP A 74 -11.40 10.16 18.16
CA ASP A 74 -12.14 9.26 17.26
C ASP A 74 -11.61 9.29 15.82
N VAL A 75 -11.15 10.45 15.34
CA VAL A 75 -10.60 10.59 13.98
C VAL A 75 -9.28 9.85 13.81
N VAL A 76 -8.41 9.88 14.83
CA VAL A 76 -7.13 9.16 14.83
C VAL A 76 -7.39 7.65 14.88
N ILE A 77 -8.28 7.23 15.77
CA ILE A 77 -8.67 5.82 15.89
C ILE A 77 -9.27 5.32 14.57
N ARG A 78 -10.15 6.11 13.94
CA ARG A 78 -10.75 5.77 12.64
C ARG A 78 -9.71 5.69 11.53
N TYR A 79 -8.78 6.63 11.46
CA TYR A 79 -7.69 6.61 10.49
C TYR A 79 -6.85 5.34 10.64
N GLU A 80 -6.33 5.05 11.83
CA GLU A 80 -5.48 3.88 12.07
C GLU A 80 -6.23 2.56 11.87
N THR A 81 -7.49 2.48 12.31
CA THR A 81 -8.34 1.29 12.11
C THR A 81 -8.60 1.03 10.63
N THR A 82 -8.92 2.07 9.86
CA THR A 82 -9.19 1.93 8.43
C THR A 82 -7.93 1.51 7.68
N ARG A 83 -6.80 2.15 8.00
CA ARG A 83 -5.48 1.83 7.44
C ARG A 83 -5.04 0.39 7.76
N ALA A 84 -5.22 -0.06 8.99
CA ALA A 84 -4.94 -1.44 9.40
C ALA A 84 -5.85 -2.45 8.68
N THR A 85 -7.14 -2.12 8.54
CA THR A 85 -8.11 -2.96 7.82
C THR A 85 -7.74 -3.11 6.36
N MET A 86 -7.39 -2.00 5.68
CA MET A 86 -6.93 -2.04 4.29
C MET A 86 -5.62 -2.83 4.14
N HIS A 87 -4.69 -2.67 5.07
CA HIS A 87 -3.46 -3.46 5.08
C HIS A 87 -3.73 -4.97 5.18
N LEU A 88 -4.63 -5.40 6.07
CA LEU A 88 -5.03 -6.80 6.22
C LEU A 88 -5.75 -7.34 4.98
N ALA A 89 -6.67 -6.54 4.42
CA ALA A 89 -7.41 -6.90 3.21
C ALA A 89 -6.45 -7.10 2.02
N LEU A 90 -5.55 -6.15 1.77
CA LEU A 90 -4.54 -6.25 0.72
C LEU A 90 -3.63 -7.47 0.90
N GLY A 91 -3.17 -7.74 2.13
CA GLY A 91 -2.35 -8.92 2.41
C GLY A 91 -3.07 -10.23 2.09
N SER A 92 -4.36 -10.30 2.43
CA SER A 92 -5.20 -11.46 2.17
C SER A 92 -5.41 -11.69 0.66
N ILE A 93 -5.68 -10.62 -0.09
CA ILE A 93 -5.84 -10.66 -1.55
C ILE A 93 -4.54 -11.10 -2.23
N LEU A 94 -3.41 -10.50 -1.86
CA LEU A 94 -2.10 -10.84 -2.41
C LEU A 94 -1.73 -12.31 -2.13
N ASN A 95 -1.99 -12.80 -0.91
CA ASN A 95 -1.77 -14.20 -0.57
C ASN A 95 -2.69 -15.14 -1.38
N ALA A 96 -3.95 -14.75 -1.64
CA ALA A 96 -4.86 -15.54 -2.48
C ALA A 96 -4.36 -15.68 -3.94
N PHE A 97 -3.65 -14.68 -4.46
CA PHE A 97 -2.93 -14.74 -5.74
C PHE A 97 -1.57 -15.47 -5.66
N GLY A 98 -1.18 -15.98 -4.48
CA GLY A 98 0.06 -16.74 -4.28
C GLY A 98 1.31 -15.89 -4.04
N TYR A 99 1.16 -14.58 -3.78
CA TYR A 99 2.30 -13.73 -3.43
C TYR A 99 2.75 -13.97 -1.99
N HIS A 100 4.06 -14.12 -1.81
CA HIS A 100 4.69 -14.18 -0.50
C HIS A 100 5.00 -12.76 -0.05
N THR A 101 4.13 -12.18 0.77
CA THR A 101 4.27 -10.81 1.24
C THR A 101 5.01 -10.72 2.58
N ARG A 102 5.70 -9.60 2.80
CA ARG A 102 6.18 -9.20 4.13
C ARG A 102 5.66 -7.80 4.45
N PRO A 103 5.33 -7.49 5.71
CA PRO A 103 4.99 -6.12 6.08
C PRO A 103 6.16 -5.17 5.79
N HIS A 104 5.86 -3.97 5.30
CA HIS A 104 6.86 -2.93 5.06
C HIS A 104 7.43 -2.41 6.39
N ALA A 105 8.75 -2.17 6.45
CA ALA A 105 9.45 -1.81 7.70
C ALA A 105 8.98 -0.47 8.30
N LEU A 106 8.46 0.44 7.48
CA LEU A 106 7.87 1.72 7.92
C LEU A 106 6.39 1.60 8.35
N GLY A 107 5.90 0.38 8.55
CA GLY A 107 4.65 0.09 9.25
C GLY A 107 3.53 -0.45 8.35
N PHE A 108 3.34 0.09 7.14
CA PHE A 108 2.15 -0.21 6.35
C PHE A 108 2.44 -0.51 4.88
N GLY A 109 1.66 -1.46 4.35
CA GLY A 109 1.84 -2.03 3.01
C GLY A 109 2.66 -3.32 3.01
N HIS A 110 2.70 -3.97 1.86
CA HIS A 110 3.25 -5.30 1.63
C HIS A 110 4.42 -5.23 0.65
N ILE A 111 5.52 -5.84 1.03
CA ILE A 111 6.70 -6.06 0.20
C ILE A 111 6.54 -7.39 -0.51
N ILE A 112 6.66 -7.37 -1.83
CA ILE A 112 6.73 -8.55 -2.70
C ILE A 112 8.11 -8.55 -3.33
N ARG A 113 8.91 -9.57 -3.02
CA ARG A 113 10.18 -9.79 -3.70
C ARG A 113 9.99 -10.77 -4.85
N PRO A 114 10.73 -10.60 -5.95
CA PRO A 114 10.86 -11.63 -6.97
C PRO A 114 11.35 -12.91 -6.29
N THR A 115 10.66 -14.01 -6.51
CA THR A 115 11.13 -15.33 -6.07
C THR A 115 12.43 -15.62 -6.81
N THR A 116 13.55 -15.64 -6.10
CA THR A 116 14.72 -16.41 -6.53
C THR A 116 14.25 -17.86 -6.63
N GLN A 117 14.15 -18.38 -7.85
CA GLN A 117 14.15 -19.83 -8.06
C GLN A 117 15.39 -20.46 -7.44
#